data_AF-A0A928DYX4-F1
#
_entry.id   AF-A0A928DYX4-F1
#
_cell.length_a   1.000
_cell.length_b   1.000
_cell.length_c   1.000
_cell.angle_alpha   90.00
_cell.angle_beta   90.00
_cell.angle_gamma   90.00
#
_symmetry.space_group_name_H-M   'P 1'
#
loop_
_entity.id
_entity.type
_entity.pdbx_description
1 polymer ?
#
loop_
_entity_poly.entity_id
_entity_poly.type
_entity_poly.pdbx_seq_one_letter_code
_entity_poly.pdbx_strand_id
1 'polypeptide(L)' 'GMLMLRHLGEKEAADKLENAVAKVIAEGKSVTYDMKADRNDPTAVGTQEMADAICEAMA' A
#
# COMPACT_ATOMS: atom_id res chain seq x y z
N GLY A 1 -2.42 -5.14 -8.21
CA GLY A 1 -2.60 -5.05 -9.68
C GLY A 1 -1.43 -4.44 -10.45
N MET A 2 -0.31 -4.08 -9.82
CA MET A 2 0.82 -3.41 -10.51
C MET A 2 1.35 -4.18 -11.73
N LEU A 3 1.60 -5.49 -11.60
CA LEU A 3 2.10 -6.31 -12.72
C LEU A 3 1.10 -6.39 -13.88
N MET A 4 -0.20 -6.35 -13.59
CA MET A 4 -1.24 -6.31 -14.62
C MET A 4 -1.21 -4.97 -15.37
N LEU A 5 -1.04 -3.84 -14.68
CA LEU A 5 -0.90 -2.53 -15.30
C LEU A 5 0.33 -2.49 -16.22
N ARG A 6 1.48 -3.05 -15.77
CA ARG A 6 2.67 -3.20 -16.63
C ARG A 6 2.39 -4.05 -17.87
N HIS A 7 1.64 -5.14 -17.73
CA HIS A 7 1.28 -6.01 -18.85
C HIS A 7 0.36 -5.32 -19.87
N LEU A 8 -0.55 -4.44 -19.40
CA LEU A 8 -1.45 -3.66 -20.26
C LEU A 8 -0.77 -2.45 -20.94
N GLY A 9 0.51 -2.18 -20.63
CA GLY A 9 1.24 -1.01 -21.14
C GLY A 9 1.06 0.26 -20.30
N GLU A 10 0.28 0.20 -19.23
CA GLU A 10 -0.02 1.30 -18.29
C GLU A 10 1.14 1.52 -17.30
N LYS A 11 2.33 1.87 -17.82
CA LYS A 11 3.57 1.97 -17.02
C LYS A 11 3.50 3.04 -15.94
N GLU A 12 3.00 4.23 -16.26
CA GLU A 12 2.92 5.33 -15.30
C GLU A 12 1.98 5.00 -14.14
N ALA A 13 0.83 4.38 -14.42
CA ALA A 13 -0.09 3.93 -13.39
C ALA A 13 0.52 2.82 -12.53
N ALA A 14 1.27 1.90 -13.13
CA ALA A 14 1.99 0.86 -12.40
C ALA A 14 3.05 1.45 -11.46
N ASP A 15 3.85 2.39 -11.94
CA ASP A 15 4.91 3.03 -11.16
C ASP A 15 4.32 3.87 -10.02
N LYS A 16 3.22 4.61 -10.25
CA LYS A 16 2.50 5.34 -9.19
C LYS A 16 1.99 4.40 -8.10
N LEU A 17 1.36 3.29 -8.49
CA LEU A 17 0.86 2.30 -7.53
C LEU A 17 1.99 1.65 -6.74
N GLU A 18 3.09 1.30 -7.40
CA GLU A 18 4.27 0.71 -6.74
C GLU A 18 4.89 1.66 -5.72
N ASN A 19 5.09 2.92 -6.09
CA ASN A 19 5.66 3.95 -5.22
C ASN A 19 4.75 4.23 -4.01
N ALA A 20 3.44 4.32 -4.22
CA ALA A 20 2.48 4.55 -3.14
C ALA A 20 2.47 3.38 -2.13
N VAL A 21 2.45 2.15 -2.62
CA VAL A 21 2.52 0.95 -1.76
C VAL A 21 3.83 0.92 -0.97
N ALA A 22 4.95 1.19 -1.64
CA ALA A 22 6.26 1.23 -0.97
C ALA A 22 6.31 2.29 0.14
N LYS A 23 5.73 3.47 -0.09
CA LYS A 23 5.63 4.55 0.89
C LYS A 23 4.81 4.14 2.12
N VAL A 24 3.60 3.60 1.92
CA VAL A 24 2.72 3.18 3.02
C VAL A 24 3.37 2.09 3.87
N ILE A 25 4.02 1.11 3.24
CA ILE A 25 4.73 0.05 3.94
C ILE A 25 5.93 0.60 4.71
N ALA A 26 6.73 1.49 4.10
CA ALA A 26 7.88 2.10 4.76
C ALA A 26 7.48 2.97 5.96
N GLU A 27 6.34 3.65 5.90
CA GLU A 27 5.78 4.40 7.03
C GLU A 27 5.28 3.50 8.16
N GLY A 28 4.77 2.30 7.85
CA GLY A 28 4.34 1.29 8.82
C GLY A 28 3.16 1.69 9.72
N LYS A 29 2.52 2.85 9.45
CA LYS A 29 1.40 3.37 10.24
C LYS A 29 0.09 2.68 9.87
N SER A 30 -0.31 2.81 8.61
CA SER A 30 -1.57 2.27 8.07
C SER A 30 -1.34 0.93 7.37
N VAL A 31 -0.76 -0.02 8.10
CA VAL A 31 -0.55 -1.40 7.62
C VAL A 31 -1.31 -2.40 8.48
N THR A 32 -1.65 -3.52 7.87
CA THR A 32 -2.35 -4.63 8.52
C THR A 32 -1.46 -5.33 9.56
N TYR A 33 -2.10 -6.08 10.46
CA TYR A 33 -1.45 -6.71 11.62
C TYR A 33 -0.29 -7.65 11.23
N ASP A 34 -0.32 -8.25 10.04
CA ASP A 34 0.72 -9.15 9.55
C ASP A 34 2.01 -8.42 9.13
N MET A 35 1.93 -7.11 8.87
CA MET A 35 3.06 -6.26 8.47
C MET A 35 3.64 -5.47 9.64
N LYS A 36 3.00 -5.50 10.82
CA LYS A 36 3.50 -4.87 12.05
C LYS A 36 4.62 -5.72 12.67
N ALA A 37 5.54 -5.06 13.37
CA ALA A 37 6.60 -5.74 14.13
C ALA A 37 6.02 -6.59 15.27
N ASP A 38 4.95 -6.11 15.91
CA ASP A 38 4.12 -6.87 16.83
C ASP A 38 2.73 -7.06 16.22
N ARG A 39 2.29 -8.31 16.10
CA ARG A 39 0.97 -8.65 15.55
C ARG A 39 -0.19 -8.20 16.44
N ASN A 40 0.07 -7.95 17.71
CA ASN A 40 -0.93 -7.44 18.66
C ASN A 40 -0.88 -5.92 18.79
N ASP A 41 -0.12 -5.22 17.94
CA ASP A 41 -0.06 -3.77 17.92
C ASP A 41 -1.47 -3.20 17.67
N PRO A 42 -2.03 -2.41 18.62
CA PRO A 42 -3.38 -1.86 18.50
C PRO A 42 -3.52 -0.80 17.40
N THR A 43 -2.40 -0.39 16.77
CA THR A 43 -2.38 0.54 15.62
C THR A 43 -2.48 -0.17 14.27
N ALA A 44 -2.60 -1.50 14.25
CA ALA A 44 -2.86 -2.23 13.01
C ALA A 44 -4.23 -1.82 12.43
N VAL A 45 -4.25 -1.46 11.15
CA VAL A 45 -5.48 -1.07 10.44
C VAL A 45 -6.03 -2.24 9.64
N GLY A 46 -7.30 -2.16 9.24
CA GLY A 46 -7.94 -3.12 8.34
C GLY A 46 -7.52 -2.96 6.88
N THR A 47 -7.91 -3.93 6.05
CA THR A 47 -7.59 -3.95 4.62
C THR A 47 -8.11 -2.72 3.86
N GLN A 48 -9.31 -2.25 4.20
CA GLN A 48 -9.90 -1.07 3.55
C GLN A 48 -9.11 0.19 3.88
N GLU A 49 -8.77 0.39 5.15
CA GLU A 49 -8.01 1.55 5.61
C GLU A 49 -6.59 1.57 5.01
N MET A 50 -5.96 0.41 4.86
CA MET A 50 -4.69 0.30 4.13
C MET A 50 -4.85 0.68 2.65
N ALA A 51 -5.96 0.28 2.00
CA ALA A 51 -6.24 0.66 0.62
C ALA A 51 -6.47 2.17 0.47
N ASP A 52 -7.19 2.78 1.41
CA ASP A 52 -7.41 4.23 1.44
C ASP A 52 -6.09 4.98 1.61
N ALA A 53 -5.21 4.51 2.51
CA ALA A 53 -3.87 5.08 2.68
C ALA A 53 -3.00 4.98 1.41
N ILE A 54 -3.12 3.88 0.66
CA ILE A 54 -2.44 3.74 -0.64
C ILE A 54 -2.99 4.77 -1.65
N CYS A 55 -4.31 4.94 -1.73
CA CYS A 55 -4.93 5.94 -2.61
C CYS A 55 -4.50 7.37 -2.24
N GLU A 56 -4.44 7.70 -0.95
CA GLU A 56 -3.94 9.00 -0.47
C GLU A 56 -2.46 9.21 -0.82
N ALA A 57 -1.63 8.17 -0.74
CA ALA A 57 -0.23 8.24 -1.11
C ALA A 57 0.03 8.35 -2.62
N MET A 58 -0.99 8.12 -3.47
CA MET A 58 -0.92 8.33 -4.91
C MET A 58 -1.23 9.78 -5.34
N ALA A 59 -1.78 10.61 -4.44
CA ALA A 59 -2.09 12.03 -4.68
C ALA A 59 -0.84 12.91 -4.57
#